data_AF-A0A4R4DYF2-F1
#
_entry.id   AF-A0A4R4DYF2-F1
#
_cell.length_a   1.000
_cell.length_b   1.000
_cell.length_c   1.000
_cell.angle_alpha   90.00
_cell.angle_beta   90.00
_cell.angle_gamma   90.00
#
_symmetry.space_group_name_H-M   'P 1'
#
loop_
_entity.id
_entity.type
_entity.pdbx_description
1 polymer ?
#
loop_
_entity_poly.entity_id
_entity_poly.type
_entity_poly.pdbx_seq_one_letter_code
_entity_poly.pdbx_strand_id
1 'polypeptide(L)' 'MNIREAHEGDYPELRKLYLESRHNTFVWDNIIEMTLEDFDKHTEDEFIIVAEEA' A
#
# COMPACT_ATOMS: atom_id res chain seq x y z
N MET A 1 -0.14 -6.11 -18.91
CA MET A 1 -0.92 -5.26 -18.00
C MET A 1 -2.22 -5.97 -17.70
N ASN A 2 -2.26 -6.65 -16.56
CA ASN A 2 -3.43 -7.31 -16.01
C ASN A 2 -3.94 -6.46 -14.85
N ILE A 3 -5.23 -6.14 -14.83
CA ILE A 3 -5.86 -5.36 -13.76
C ILE A 3 -6.91 -6.25 -13.12
N ARG A 4 -6.78 -6.48 -11.81
CA ARG A 4 -7.65 -7.38 -11.05
C ARG A 4 -7.87 -6.88 -9.63
N GLU A 5 -8.89 -7.42 -8.98
CA GLU A 5 -9.08 -7.26 -7.54
C GLU A 5 -7.87 -7.82 -6.78
N ALA A 6 -7.43 -7.08 -5.76
CA ALA A 6 -6.37 -7.53 -4.88
C ALA A 6 -6.89 -8.69 -4.03
N HIS A 7 -6.06 -9.72 -3.86
CA HIS A 7 -6.32 -10.78 -2.87
C HIS A 7 -5.32 -10.65 -1.71
N GLU A 8 -5.60 -11.30 -0.58
CA GLU A 8 -4.76 -11.22 0.63
C GLU A 8 -3.27 -11.53 0.39
N GLY A 9 -2.97 -12.39 -0.59
CA GLY A 9 -1.59 -12.70 -1.00
C GLY A 9 -0.81 -11.53 -1.61
N ASP A 10 -1.48 -10.48 -2.09
CA ASP A 10 -0.85 -9.28 -2.65
C ASP A 10 -0.46 -8.29 -1.55
N TYR A 11 -1.12 -8.36 -0.38
CA TYR A 11 -1.02 -7.34 0.65
C TYR A 11 0.40 -7.16 1.20
N PRO A 12 1.25 -8.20 1.36
CA PRO A 12 2.63 -8.00 1.77
C PRO A 12 3.42 -7.04 0.87
N GLU A 13 3.22 -7.07 -0.44
CA GLU A 13 3.89 -6.16 -1.37
C GLU A 13 3.19 -4.79 -1.44
N LEU A 14 1.85 -4.76 -1.38
CA LEU A 14 1.10 -3.51 -1.34
C LEU A 14 1.42 -2.67 -0.10
N ARG A 15 1.59 -3.30 1.08
CA ARG A 15 2.03 -2.62 2.32
C ARG A 15 3.37 -1.92 2.13
N LYS A 16 4.34 -2.60 1.50
CA LYS A 16 5.66 -2.02 1.21
C LYS A 16 5.54 -0.85 0.25
N LEU A 17 4.82 -1.03 -0.85
CA LEU A 17 4.61 0.02 -1.86
C LEU A 17 3.95 1.26 -1.24
N TYR A 18 2.95 1.06 -0.38
CA TYR A 18 2.27 2.11 0.34
C TYR A 18 3.22 2.89 1.27
N LEU A 19 4.01 2.18 2.08
CA LEU A 19 4.98 2.79 2.99
C LEU A 19 6.05 3.59 2.23
N GLU A 20 6.63 3.01 1.19
CA GLU A 20 7.62 3.67 0.33
C GLU A 20 7.03 4.92 -0.34
N SER A 21 5.80 4.84 -0.84
CA SER A 21 5.09 5.99 -1.41
C SER A 21 4.93 7.11 -0.38
N ARG A 22 4.55 6.78 0.86
CA ARG A 22 4.40 7.77 1.93
C ARG A 22 5.71 8.41 2.33
N HIS A 23 6.78 7.63 2.49
CA HIS A 23 8.12 8.15 2.79
C HIS A 23 8.62 9.13 1.73
N ASN A 24 8.34 8.86 0.45
CA ASN A 24 8.76 9.72 -0.66
C ASN A 24 7.89 10.97 -0.82
N THR A 25 6.64 10.94 -0.36
CA THR A 25 5.67 12.01 -0.55
C THR A 25 5.60 12.96 0.65
N PHE A 26 5.51 12.40 1.86
CA PHE A 26 5.28 13.14 3.11
C PHE A 26 6.58 13.38 3.87
N VAL A 27 7.59 13.93 3.19
CA VAL A 27 8.92 14.19 3.77
C VAL A 27 8.92 15.21 4.92
N TRP A 28 7.82 15.92 5.10
CA TRP A 28 7.59 16.87 6.21
C TRP A 28 6.98 16.22 7.45
N ASP A 29 6.55 14.97 7.37
CA ASP A 29 5.89 14.23 8.45
C ASP A 29 6.89 13.28 9.13
N ASN A 30 6.52 12.72 10.29
CA ASN A 30 7.40 11.84 11.04
C ASN A 30 7.47 10.44 10.39
N ILE A 31 8.44 10.27 9.51
CA ILE A 31 8.75 9.01 8.81
C ILE A 31 8.89 7.83 9.79
N ILE A 32 9.36 8.06 11.02
CA ILE A 32 9.56 7.00 12.03
C ILE A 32 8.22 6.41 12.51
N GLU A 33 7.14 7.19 12.46
CA GLU A 33 5.81 6.74 12.88
C GLU A 33 5.03 6.02 11.77
N MET A 34 5.48 6.09 10.52
CA MET A 34 4.84 5.40 9.41
C MET A 34 5.25 3.93 9.40
N THR A 35 4.26 3.04 9.40
CA THR A 35 4.51 1.59 9.47
C THR A 35 3.75 0.84 8.38
N LEU A 36 4.01 -0.46 8.24
CA LEU A 36 3.32 -1.30 7.25
C LEU A 36 1.84 -1.48 7.61
N GLU A 37 1.49 -1.44 8.89
CA GLU A 37 0.12 -1.57 9.41
C GLU A 37 -0.77 -0.38 9.04
N ASP A 38 -0.17 0.78 8.70
CA ASP A 38 -0.92 1.94 8.21
C ASP A 38 -1.69 1.61 6.94
N PHE A 39 -1.17 0.73 6.08
CA PHE A 39 -1.90 0.28 4.90
C PHE A 39 -3.23 -0.37 5.31
N ASP A 40 -3.18 -1.39 6.18
CA ASP A 40 -4.38 -2.13 6.60
C ASP A 40 -5.41 -1.22 7.26
N LYS A 41 -4.95 -0.26 8.08
CA LYS A 41 -5.81 0.70 8.75
C LYS A 41 -6.43 1.71 7.78
N HIS A 42 -5.66 2.20 6.81
CA HIS A 42 -6.12 3.24 5.90
C HIS A 42 -6.92 2.70 4.72
N THR A 43 -6.78 1.42 4.40
CA THR A 43 -7.57 0.74 3.37
C THR A 43 -8.65 -0.16 3.97
N GLU A 44 -8.96 -0.01 5.26
CA GLU A 44 -10.10 -0.69 5.89
C GLU A 44 -11.39 -0.30 5.15
N ASP A 45 -12.19 -1.30 4.77
CA ASP A 45 -13.41 -1.17 3.95
C ASP A 45 -13.21 -0.61 2.52
N GLU A 46 -11.98 -0.47 2.04
CA GLU A 46 -11.71 -0.06 0.66
C GLU A 46 -11.71 -1.22 -0.33
N PHE A 47 -12.10 -0.93 -1.58
CA PHE A 47 -11.97 -1.86 -2.69
C PHE A 47 -10.63 -1.67 -3.40
N ILE A 48 -9.72 -2.64 -3.25
CA ILE A 48 -8.34 -2.53 -3.70
C ILE A 48 -8.16 -3.25 -5.05
N ILE A 49 -7.54 -2.55 -6.01
CA ILE A 49 -7.22 -3.07 -7.35
C ILE A 49 -5.70 -3.11 -7.52
N VAL A 50 -5.20 -4.22 -8.09
CA VAL A 50 -3.80 -4.40 -8.49
C VAL A 50 -3.68 -4.29 -10.00
N ALA A 51 -2.64 -3.58 -10.44
CA ALA A 51 -2.17 -3.59 -11.82
C ALA A 51 -0.79 -4.25 -11.87
N GLU A 52 -0.67 -5.36 -12.59
CA GLU A 52 0.56 -6.13 -12.71
C GLU A 52 0.95 -6.32 -14.19
N GLU A 53 2.25 -6.50 -14.45
CA GLU A 53 2.68 -6.96 -15.77
C GLU A 53 2.21 -8.39 -15.99
N ALA A 54 1.83 -8.71 -17.24
CA ALA A 54 1.24 -10.00 -17.60
C ALA A 54 2.31 -10.94 -18.14
#